data_AF-A0A835HDM3-F1
#
_entry.id   AF-A0A835HDM3-F1
#
_cell.length_a   1.000
_cell.length_b   1.000
_cell.length_c   1.000
_cell.angle_alpha   90.00
_cell.angle_beta   90.00
_cell.angle_gamma   90.00
#
_symmetry.space_group_name_H-M   'P 1'
#
loop_
_entity.id
_entity.type
_entity.pdbx_description
1 polymer ?
#
loop_
_entity_poly.entity_id
_entity_poly.type
_entity_poly.pdbx_seq_one_letter_code
_entity_poly.pdbx_strand_id
1 'polypeptide(L)'
;MVWENNRLTWNFKLRHVVREWHIDGVIRMLDALAGLTLSMEEDKWVWKQSSNSNFSYQSYYNLLASNIPYPPQPITPKLISMAWHSGVPPKVQFFLWCLLQGKILTTDQLRTRGKEVEAECVPKLMKQQTTLCYTAASVKVYLS
;
A
#
# COMPACT_ATOMS: atom_id res chain seq x y z
N MET A 1 -13.39 23.58 19.01
CA MET A 1 -13.93 23.13 20.32
C MET A 1 -14.61 24.32 20.96
N VAL A 2 -15.67 24.10 21.73
CA VAL A 2 -16.38 25.16 22.46
C VAL A 2 -16.58 24.68 23.90
N TRP A 3 -16.53 25.60 24.86
CA TRP A 3 -16.82 25.30 26.25
C TRP A 3 -18.29 25.63 26.54
N GLU A 4 -19.12 24.60 26.74
CA GLU A 4 -20.55 24.73 26.99
C GLU A 4 -20.96 23.83 28.18
N ASN A 5 -21.84 24.32 29.05
CA ASN A 5 -22.39 23.55 30.18
C ASN A 5 -21.32 22.85 31.05
N ASN A 6 -20.21 23.55 31.30
CA ASN A 6 -19.07 23.04 32.08
C ASN A 6 -18.37 21.81 31.45
N ARG A 7 -18.45 21.64 30.13
CA ARG A 7 -17.78 20.58 29.37
C ARG A 7 -17.20 21.14 28.07
N LEU A 8 -16.08 20.56 27.64
CA LEU A 8 -15.49 20.84 26.34
C LEU A 8 -16.23 20.01 25.28
N THR A 9 -16.80 20.67 24.27
CA THR A 9 -17.58 20.02 23.21
C THR A 9 -16.92 20.22 21.84
N TRP A 10 -17.17 19.25 20.95
CA TRP A 10 -16.76 19.34 19.56
C TRP A 10 -17.62 20.37 18.83
N ASN A 11 -16.97 21.23 18.03
CA ASN A 11 -17.66 22.16 17.14
C ASN A 11 -17.16 21.90 15.72
N PHE A 12 -17.92 21.11 14.97
CA PHE A 12 -17.60 20.75 13.60
C PHE A 12 -18.11 21.81 12.64
N LYS A 13 -17.18 22.42 11.90
CA LYS A 13 -17.50 23.28 10.76
C LYS A 13 -17.09 22.57 9.49
N LEU A 14 -18.03 21.88 8.87
CA LEU A 14 -17.79 21.18 7.62
C LEU A 14 -17.63 22.21 6.50
N ARG A 15 -16.53 22.11 5.74
CA ARG A 15 -16.24 23.00 4.60
C ARG A 15 -17.26 22.84 3.47
N HIS A 16 -17.82 21.64 3.33
CA HIS A 16 -18.73 21.28 2.26
C HIS A 16 -20.08 20.85 2.81
N VAL A 17 -21.13 21.10 2.04
CA VAL A 17 -22.48 20.59 2.34
C VAL A 17 -22.43 19.07 2.34
N VAL A 18 -22.93 18.46 3.40
CA VAL A 18 -23.07 17.01 3.50
C VAL A 18 -24.13 16.57 2.50
N ARG A 19 -23.73 15.68 1.58
CA ARG A 19 -24.61 15.06 0.59
C ARG A 19 -24.87 13.62 1.01
N GLU A 20 -25.84 12.96 0.39
CA GLU A 20 -26.27 11.61 0.77
C GLU A 20 -25.10 10.60 0.87
N TRP A 21 -24.16 10.62 -0.07
CA TRP A 21 -23.00 9.71 -0.06
C TRP A 21 -21.96 10.03 1.02
N HIS A 22 -21.99 11.22 1.62
CA HIS A 22 -21.11 11.58 2.74
C HIS A 22 -21.71 11.19 4.10
N ILE A 23 -23.01 10.93 4.18
CA ILE A 23 -23.74 10.75 5.45
C ILE A 23 -23.13 9.59 6.25
N ASP A 24 -22.91 8.43 5.63
CA ASP A 24 -22.34 7.26 6.32
C ASP A 24 -20.96 7.57 6.92
N GLY A 25 -20.10 8.25 6.15
CA GLY A 25 -18.78 8.67 6.62
C GLY A 25 -18.85 9.64 7.81
N VAL A 26 -19.78 10.59 7.77
CA VAL A 26 -19.99 11.55 8.87
C VAL A 26 -20.55 10.86 10.11
N ILE A 27 -21.52 9.94 9.97
CA ILE A 27 -22.08 9.18 11.09
C ILE A 27 -20.99 8.37 11.78
N ARG A 28 -20.20 7.61 11.01
CA ARG A 28 -19.08 6.81 11.55
C ARG A 28 -18.03 7.67 12.25
N MET A 29 -17.76 8.87 11.72
CA MET A 29 -16.88 9.84 12.37
C MET A 29 -17.47 10.31 13.71
N LEU A 30 -18.74 10.72 13.74
CA LEU A 30 -19.39 11.19 14.97
C LEU A 30 -19.46 10.10 16.04
N ASP A 31 -19.76 8.86 15.66
CA ASP A 31 -19.78 7.70 16.55
C ASP A 31 -18.39 7.42 17.16
N ALA A 32 -17.34 7.45 16.34
CA ALA A 32 -15.96 7.32 16.83
C ALA A 32 -15.55 8.45 17.80
N LEU A 33 -16.14 9.64 17.66
CA LEU A 33 -15.85 10.79 18.52
C LEU A 33 -16.71 10.85 19.78
N ALA A 34 -17.88 10.20 19.79
CA ALA A 34 -18.80 10.21 20.92
C ALA A 34 -18.20 9.55 22.18
N GLY A 35 -17.30 8.57 22.00
CA GLY A 35 -16.58 7.91 23.09
C GLY A 35 -15.33 8.66 23.59
N LEU A 36 -14.97 9.81 23.01
CA LEU A 36 -13.76 10.55 23.36
C LEU A 36 -14.05 11.70 24.32
N THR A 37 -13.32 11.73 25.43
CA THR A 37 -13.33 12.85 26.37
C THR A 37 -12.31 13.89 25.92
N LEU A 38 -12.79 15.10 25.62
CA LEU A 38 -11.93 16.22 25.29
C LEU A 38 -11.21 16.74 26.54
N SER A 39 -9.92 17.01 26.42
CA SER A 39 -9.07 17.60 27.46
C SER A 39 -8.51 18.95 27.00
N MET A 40 -8.08 19.78 27.95
CA MET A 40 -7.35 21.02 27.68
C MET A 40 -5.83 20.80 27.57
N GLU A 41 -5.37 19.55 27.72
CA GLU A 41 -3.98 19.19 27.47
C GLU A 41 -3.59 19.40 26.00
N GLU A 42 -2.32 19.70 25.78
CA GLU A 42 -1.77 19.80 24.42
C GLU A 42 -1.83 18.46 23.69
N ASP A 43 -2.23 18.51 22.42
CA ASP A 43 -2.26 17.34 21.54
C ASP A 43 -0.85 16.75 21.36
N LYS A 44 -0.75 15.42 21.49
CA LYS A 44 0.50 14.68 21.30
C LYS A 44 0.35 13.63 20.21
N TRP A 45 1.38 13.53 19.36
CA TRP A 45 1.48 12.46 18.37
C TRP A 45 1.83 11.16 19.09
N VAL A 46 0.87 10.22 19.12
CA VAL A 46 1.04 8.91 19.75
C VAL A 46 1.14 7.82 18.68
N TRP A 47 2.24 7.09 18.70
CA TRP A 47 2.45 5.94 17.84
C TRP A 47 1.92 4.66 18.50
N LYS A 48 0.77 4.18 18.03
CA LYS A 48 0.06 3.02 18.61
C LYS A 48 0.79 1.68 18.47
N GLN A 49 1.80 1.59 17.60
CA GLN A 49 2.54 0.33 17.37
C GLN A 49 3.79 0.19 18.25
N SER A 50 4.00 1.09 19.21
CA SER A 50 5.08 1.00 20.18
C SER A 50 4.53 1.16 21.60
N SER A 51 5.04 0.35 22.52
CA SER A 51 4.66 0.38 23.95
C SER A 51 5.00 1.71 24.62
N ASN A 52 6.04 2.39 24.15
CA ASN A 52 6.46 3.70 24.65
C ASN A 52 5.75 4.87 23.96
N SER A 53 4.73 4.61 23.12
CA SER A 53 3.98 5.63 22.37
C SER A 53 4.82 6.51 21.42
N ASN A 54 6.13 6.25 21.29
CA ASN A 54 7.02 7.01 20.43
C ASN A 54 7.14 6.34 19.07
N PHE A 55 7.22 7.19 18.04
CA PHE A 55 7.53 6.73 16.70
C PHE A 55 8.97 6.24 16.61
N SER A 56 9.17 5.10 15.94
CA SER A 56 10.49 4.66 15.51
C SER A 56 10.42 4.12 14.09
N TYR A 57 11.48 4.35 13.31
CA TYR A 57 11.59 3.80 11.96
C TYR A 57 11.41 2.27 11.96
N GLN A 58 12.00 1.59 12.95
CA GLN A 58 11.90 0.14 13.08
C GLN A 58 10.45 -0.33 13.30
N SER A 59 9.70 0.29 14.22
CA SER A 59 8.31 -0.09 14.47
C SER A 59 7.40 0.21 13.27
N TYR A 60 7.66 1.30 12.55
CA TYR A 60 6.98 1.61 11.29
C TYR A 60 7.24 0.56 10.21
N TYR A 61 8.51 0.16 10.02
CA TYR A 61 8.85 -0.88 9.04
C TYR A 61 8.27 -2.24 9.42
N ASN A 62 8.24 -2.59 10.69
CA ASN A 62 7.63 -3.82 11.16
C ASN A 62 6.11 -3.84 10.90
N LEU A 63 5.42 -2.71 11.13
CA LEU A 63 4.01 -2.56 10.76
C LEU A 63 3.81 -2.70 9.26
N LEU A 64 4.65 -2.07 8.44
CA LEU A 64 4.54 -2.21 6.99
C LEU A 64 4.73 -3.66 6.59
N ALA A 65 5.79 -4.32 7.07
CA ALA A 65 6.10 -5.70 6.76
C ALA A 65 4.97 -6.66 7.15
N SER A 66 4.31 -6.46 8.29
CA SER A 66 3.18 -7.30 8.73
C SER A 66 1.92 -7.09 7.90
N ASN A 67 1.74 -5.91 7.30
CA ASN A 67 0.61 -5.59 6.42
C ASN A 67 0.85 -5.95 4.95
N ILE A 68 2.02 -6.51 4.60
CA ILE A 68 2.25 -7.01 3.23
C ILE A 68 1.52 -8.36 3.08
N PRO A 69 0.47 -8.46 2.24
CA PRO A 69 -0.37 -9.68 2.12
C PRO A 69 0.37 -10.89 1.55
N TYR A 70 1.48 -10.65 0.86
CA TYR A 70 2.38 -11.65 0.33
C TYR A 70 3.81 -11.23 0.67
N PRO A 71 4.45 -11.78 1.72
CA PRO A 71 5.86 -11.54 1.93
C PRO A 71 6.61 -11.88 0.62
N PRO A 72 7.60 -11.07 0.21
CA PRO A 72 8.37 -11.37 -0.99
C PRO A 72 8.85 -12.81 -0.90
N GLN A 73 8.61 -13.61 -1.95
CA GLN A 73 9.05 -14.99 -1.95
C GLN A 73 10.55 -15.02 -1.62
N PRO A 74 10.99 -15.93 -0.73
CA PRO A 74 12.40 -15.98 -0.35
C PRO A 74 13.24 -16.12 -1.62
N ILE A 75 14.13 -15.15 -1.84
CA ILE A 75 15.01 -15.13 -3.00
C ILE A 75 16.01 -16.27 -2.81
N THR A 76 15.78 -17.39 -3.50
CA THR A 76 16.65 -18.55 -3.41
C THR A 76 17.92 -18.35 -4.25
N PRO A 77 19.04 -19.03 -3.92
CA PRO A 77 20.26 -19.00 -4.73
C PRO A 77 20.02 -19.34 -6.21
N LYS A 78 19.05 -20.22 -6.47
CA LYS A 78 18.62 -20.58 -7.83
C LYS A 78 18.02 -19.41 -8.60
N LEU A 79 17.20 -18.58 -7.94
CA LEU A 79 16.58 -17.40 -8.54
C LEU A 79 17.60 -16.28 -8.79
N ILE A 80 18.58 -16.12 -7.88
CA ILE A 80 19.70 -15.19 -8.08
C ILE A 80 20.54 -15.60 -9.29
N SER A 81 20.85 -16.90 -9.38
CA SER A 81 21.57 -17.46 -10.53
C SER A 81 20.80 -17.25 -11.84
N MET A 82 19.48 -17.45 -11.83
CA MET A 82 18.66 -17.17 -13.00
C MET A 82 18.62 -15.68 -13.37
N ALA A 83 18.68 -14.76 -12.42
CA ALA A 83 18.70 -13.32 -12.71
C ALA A 83 20.03 -12.84 -13.29
N TRP A 84 21.16 -13.39 -12.84
CA TRP A 84 22.50 -12.86 -13.18
C TRP A 84 23.35 -13.77 -14.07
N HIS A 85 23.08 -15.07 -14.11
CA HIS A 85 23.91 -16.08 -14.78
C HIS A 85 23.20 -16.80 -15.94
N SER A 86 21.99 -16.39 -16.33
CA SER A 86 21.18 -17.08 -17.34
C SER A 86 21.54 -16.78 -18.81
N GLY A 87 22.68 -16.12 -19.10
CA GLY A 87 23.06 -15.74 -20.46
C GLY A 87 22.09 -14.76 -21.15
N VAL A 88 21.08 -14.25 -20.42
CA VAL A 88 20.09 -13.32 -20.94
C VAL A 88 20.63 -11.87 -20.99
N PRO A 89 20.11 -11.01 -21.88
CA PRO A 89 20.54 -9.62 -21.98
C PRO A 89 20.37 -8.84 -20.66
N PRO A 90 21.21 -7.82 -20.37
CA PRO A 90 21.17 -7.05 -19.12
C PRO A 90 19.80 -6.42 -18.79
N LYS A 91 19.03 -6.03 -19.82
CA LYS A 91 17.65 -5.52 -19.65
C LYS A 91 16.72 -6.58 -19.03
N VAL A 92 16.89 -7.84 -19.42
CA VAL A 92 16.12 -8.98 -18.91
C VAL A 92 16.60 -9.35 -17.50
N GLN A 93 17.91 -9.30 -17.25
CA GLN A 93 18.48 -9.53 -15.91
C GLN A 93 17.96 -8.52 -14.88
N PHE A 94 17.97 -7.23 -15.22
CA PHE A 94 17.43 -6.16 -14.38
C PHE A 94 15.92 -6.35 -14.13
N PHE A 95 15.17 -6.73 -15.16
CA PHE A 95 13.75 -7.03 -15.04
C PHE A 95 13.50 -8.23 -14.10
N LEU A 96 14.23 -9.33 -14.27
CA LEU A 96 14.14 -10.50 -13.40
C LEU A 96 14.47 -10.14 -11.94
N TRP A 97 15.49 -9.32 -11.71
CA TRP A 97 15.84 -8.84 -10.37
C TRP A 97 14.71 -8.01 -9.73
N CYS A 98 14.11 -7.08 -10.47
CA CYS A 98 12.94 -6.32 -10.01
C CYS A 98 11.74 -7.21 -9.73
N LEU A 99 11.54 -8.26 -10.54
CA LEU A 99 10.46 -9.23 -10.39
C LEU A 99 10.63 -10.06 -9.11
N LEU A 100 11.84 -10.55 -8.86
CA LEU A 100 12.18 -11.31 -7.63
C LEU A 100 12.02 -10.49 -6.36
N GLN A 101 12.27 -9.18 -6.44
CA GLN A 101 12.08 -8.25 -5.33
C GLN A 101 10.61 -7.88 -5.09
N GLY A 102 9.68 -8.37 -5.91
CA GLY A 102 8.26 -7.97 -5.86
C GLY A 102 8.04 -6.48 -6.16
N LYS A 103 9.01 -5.83 -6.82
CA LYS A 103 8.99 -4.40 -7.14
C LYS A 103 8.26 -4.10 -8.46
N ILE A 104 7.92 -5.14 -9.22
CA ILE A 104 7.07 -5.03 -10.41
C ILE A 104 5.62 -5.15 -9.95
N LEU A 105 4.86 -4.09 -10.18
CA LEU A 105 3.43 -4.04 -9.91
C LEU A 105 2.69 -4.97 -10.88
N THR A 106 2.53 -6.23 -10.50
CA THR A 106 1.60 -7.13 -11.19
C THR A 106 0.16 -6.74 -10.87
N THR A 107 -0.79 -7.11 -11.75
CA THR A 107 -2.22 -6.82 -11.59
C THR A 107 -2.78 -7.26 -10.25
N ASP A 108 -2.29 -8.39 -9.73
CA ASP A 108 -2.67 -8.90 -8.42
C ASP A 108 -2.22 -7.98 -7.29
N GLN A 109 -1.02 -7.39 -7.38
CA GLN A 109 -0.51 -6.44 -6.37
C GLN A 109 -1.30 -5.13 -6.33
N LEU A 110 -1.87 -4.70 -7.46
CA LEU A 110 -2.73 -3.50 -7.51
C LEU A 110 -4.09 -3.76 -6.89
N ARG A 111 -4.68 -4.92 -7.21
CA ARG A 111 -5.99 -5.33 -6.67
C ARG A 111 -5.96 -5.51 -5.16
N THR A 112 -4.90 -6.12 -4.62
CA THR A 112 -4.75 -6.35 -3.18
C THR A 112 -4.45 -5.06 -2.39
N ARG A 113 -4.02 -3.97 -3.05
CA ARG A 113 -3.85 -2.63 -2.45
C ARG A 113 -5.13 -1.79 -2.45
N GLY A 114 -6.28 -2.38 -2.76
CA GLY A 114 -7.57 -1.69 -2.78
C GLY A 114 -7.73 -0.66 -3.91
N LYS A 115 -6.88 -0.74 -4.95
CA LYS A 115 -7.10 0.01 -6.17
C LYS A 115 -8.00 -0.83 -7.08
N GLU A 116 -9.27 -0.43 -7.19
CA GLU A 116 -10.12 -0.89 -8.28
C GLU A 116 -9.50 -0.42 -9.60
N VAL A 117 -8.80 -1.33 -10.27
CA VAL A 117 -8.34 -1.09 -11.63
C VAL A 117 -9.49 -1.53 -12.53
N GLU A 118 -10.20 -0.57 -13.11
CA GLU A 118 -11.17 -0.86 -14.17
C GLU A 118 -10.49 -1.70 -15.25
N ALA A 119 -11.16 -2.79 -15.65
CA ALA A 119 -10.64 -3.80 -16.56
C ALA A 119 -10.15 -3.22 -17.91
N GLU A 120 -10.61 -2.02 -18.27
CA GLU A 120 -10.24 -1.31 -19.49
C GLU A 120 -8.85 -0.65 -19.45
N CYS A 121 -8.31 -0.37 -18.25
CA CYS A 121 -7.00 0.25 -18.08
C CYS A 121 -5.85 -0.77 -17.97
N VAL A 122 -6.17 -2.02 -17.62
CA VAL A 122 -5.21 -3.13 -17.49
C VAL A 122 -4.47 -3.41 -18.81
N PRO A 123 -5.10 -3.45 -20.00
CA PRO A 123 -4.40 -3.69 -21.26
C PRO A 123 -3.42 -2.58 -21.64
N LYS A 124 -3.63 -1.32 -21.21
CA LYS A 124 -2.72 -0.19 -21.52
C LYS A 124 -1.46 -0.23 -20.67
N LEU A 125 -1.59 -0.49 -19.36
CA LEU A 125 -0.47 -0.74 -18.45
C LEU A 125 0.28 -2.02 -18.80
N MET A 126 -0.46 -3.08 -19.14
CA MET A 126 0.11 -4.33 -19.61
C MET A 126 0.83 -4.10 -20.93
N LYS A 127 0.30 -3.44 -21.97
CA LYS A 127 1.02 -3.24 -23.26
C LYS A 127 2.45 -2.68 -23.13
N GLN A 128 2.73 -1.81 -22.16
CA GLN A 128 4.09 -1.33 -21.90
C GLN A 128 5.01 -2.40 -21.27
N GLN A 129 4.47 -3.33 -20.48
CA GLN A 129 5.20 -4.44 -19.85
C GLN A 129 5.13 -5.78 -20.65
N THR A 130 4.05 -6.05 -21.38
CA THR A 130 3.80 -7.28 -22.16
C THR A 130 4.61 -7.32 -23.43
N THR A 131 5.02 -6.16 -23.99
CA THR A 131 5.99 -6.12 -25.09
C THR A 131 7.31 -6.82 -24.70
N LEU A 132 7.67 -6.82 -23.41
CA LEU A 132 8.80 -7.60 -22.87
C LEU A 132 8.46 -9.08 -22.60
N CYS A 133 7.22 -9.40 -22.19
CA CYS A 133 6.80 -10.80 -22.04
C CYS A 133 6.78 -11.58 -23.36
N TYR A 134 6.42 -10.94 -24.48
CA TYR A 134 6.52 -11.57 -25.81
C TYR A 134 7.99 -11.85 -26.19
N THR A 135 8.94 -10.99 -25.82
CA THR A 135 10.38 -11.29 -26.01
C THR A 135 10.89 -12.41 -25.10
N ALA A 136 10.32 -12.60 -23.91
CA ALA A 136 10.64 -13.72 -23.03
C ALA A 136 10.05 -15.06 -23.52
N ALA A 137 8.88 -15.04 -24.17
CA ALA A 137 8.34 -16.22 -24.86
C ALA A 137 9.23 -16.66 -26.03
N SER A 138 9.89 -15.72 -26.72
CA SER A 138 10.90 -16.03 -27.74
C SER A 138 12.14 -16.72 -27.15
N VAL A 139 12.51 -16.48 -25.89
CA VAL A 139 13.62 -17.20 -25.22
C VAL A 139 13.32 -18.69 -25.04
N LYS A 140 12.03 -19.08 -24.94
CA LYS A 140 11.62 -20.49 -24.88
C LYS A 140 11.87 -21.25 -26.19
N VAL A 141 12.00 -20.54 -27.32
CA VAL A 141 12.30 -21.11 -28.65
C VAL A 141 13.81 -21.29 -28.87
N TYR A 142 14.66 -20.58 -28.13
CA TYR A 142 16.13 -20.71 -28.23
C TYR A 142 16.74 -21.74 -27.26
N LEU A 143 15.91 -22.44 -26.47
CA LEU A 143 16.33 -23.44 -25.47
C LEU A 143 15.75 -24.84 -25.73
N SER A 144 15.38 -25.14 -26.98
CA SER A 144 15.13 -26.51 -27.47
C SER A 144 16.26 -26.97 -28.37
#